data_AF-A0A353N4Y6-F1
#
_entry.id   AF-A0A353N4Y6-F1
#
_cell.length_a   1.000
_cell.length_b   1.000
_cell.length_c   1.000
_cell.angle_alpha   90.00
_cell.angle_beta   90.00
_cell.angle_gamma   90.00
#
_symmetry.space_group_name_H-M   'P 1'
#
loop_
_entity.id
_entity.type
_entity.pdbx_description
1 polymer ?
#
loop_
_entity_poly.entity_id
_entity_poly.type
_entity_poly.pdbx_seq_one_letter_code
_entity_poly.pdbx_strand_id
1 'polypeptide(L)'
;MEELVTRKFPELLPVTLGHRLSGRLNFPRRITTAVLNASIAKIQAKFVSMVQEVKDRYNLGRIYLLKADGGGIDMKVSITRPIETILSGPAASLMATMALVEEIGDAVVLDIGGTTTEISLFYRGEPLTERDGAEIAGFATLVPALFSRSLGLGGDSAVNYDGHKVSIGPWREGPPVALGGPRVTPTDAVVALGAANIG
;
A
#
# COMPACT_ATOMS: atom_id res chain seq x y z
N MET A 1 26.58 5.12 -16.85
CA MET A 1 25.44 4.43 -17.52
C MET A 1 24.16 5.25 -17.41
N GLU A 2 23.74 5.68 -16.21
CA GLU A 2 22.57 6.57 -16.02
C GLU A 2 22.60 7.83 -16.90
N GLU A 3 23.70 8.59 -16.88
CA GLU A 3 23.85 9.79 -17.72
C GLU A 3 23.70 9.49 -19.22
N LEU A 4 24.24 8.35 -19.67
CA LEU A 4 24.14 7.94 -21.07
C LEU A 4 22.69 7.64 -21.47
N VAL A 5 21.95 6.93 -20.62
CA VAL A 5 20.53 6.64 -20.84
C VAL A 5 19.71 7.93 -20.80
N THR A 6 19.96 8.80 -19.81
CA THR A 6 19.29 10.10 -19.67
C THR A 6 19.46 10.97 -20.91
N ARG A 7 20.68 11.00 -21.47
CA ARG A 7 20.98 11.81 -22.66
C ARG A 7 20.45 11.20 -23.96
N LYS A 8 20.50 9.87 -24.12
CA LYS A 8 20.14 9.19 -25.38
C LYS A 8 18.68 8.76 -25.47
N PHE A 9 18.04 8.51 -24.33
CA PHE A 9 16.70 7.94 -24.22
C PHE A 9 15.87 8.65 -23.12
N PRO A 10 15.65 9.97 -23.21
CA PRO A 10 14.93 10.73 -22.18
C PRO A 10 13.49 10.24 -21.94
N GLU A 11 12.86 9.61 -22.93
CA GLU A 11 11.52 9.00 -22.85
C GLU A 11 11.44 7.79 -21.90
N LEU A 12 12.59 7.19 -21.57
CA LEU A 12 12.68 6.08 -20.62
C LEU A 12 12.79 6.53 -19.16
N LEU A 13 12.89 7.84 -18.90
CA LEU A 13 12.95 8.36 -17.54
C LEU A 13 11.61 8.14 -16.78
N PRO A 14 11.68 7.97 -15.45
CA PRO A 14 12.89 7.92 -14.62
C PRO A 14 13.62 6.56 -14.70
N VAL A 15 14.96 6.60 -14.69
CA VAL A 15 15.80 5.39 -14.67
C VAL A 15 15.97 4.91 -13.23
N THR A 16 15.77 3.61 -13.01
CA THR A 16 16.00 2.99 -11.70
C THR A 16 17.41 2.41 -11.60
N LEU A 17 18.12 2.80 -10.55
CA LEU A 17 19.44 2.26 -10.24
C LEU A 17 19.37 1.41 -8.97
N GLY A 18 19.44 0.08 -9.14
CA GLY A 18 19.26 -0.85 -8.01
C GLY A 18 20.21 -0.59 -6.83
N HIS A 19 21.45 -0.16 -7.08
CA HIS A 19 22.42 0.17 -6.00
C HIS A 19 22.05 1.43 -5.20
N ARG A 20 21.18 2.30 -5.73
CA ARG A 20 20.67 3.49 -5.01
C ARG A 20 19.39 3.20 -4.23
N LEU A 21 18.69 2.10 -4.53
CA LEU A 21 17.48 1.68 -3.80
C LEU A 21 17.81 0.98 -2.48
N SER A 22 18.89 0.21 -2.46
CA SER A 22 19.36 -0.45 -1.25
C SER A 22 20.88 -0.59 -1.26
N GLY A 23 21.52 -0.24 -0.14
CA GLY A 23 22.94 -0.47 0.09
C GLY A 23 23.25 -1.91 0.54
N ARG A 24 22.25 -2.78 0.65
CA ARG A 24 22.43 -4.16 1.12
C ARG A 24 22.95 -5.07 0.02
N LEU A 25 23.74 -6.07 0.44
CA LEU A 25 24.08 -7.24 -0.37
C LEU A 25 22.80 -8.05 -0.65
N ASN A 26 22.86 -8.94 -1.66
CA ASN A 26 21.75 -9.71 -2.28
C ASN A 26 21.36 -9.17 -3.67
N PHE A 27 22.10 -9.62 -4.69
CA PHE A 27 21.92 -9.23 -6.09
C PHE A 27 20.53 -9.60 -6.65
N PRO A 28 19.98 -10.81 -6.43
CA PRO A 28 18.63 -11.15 -6.89
C PRO A 28 17.55 -10.21 -6.35
N ARG A 29 17.47 -10.00 -5.03
CA ARG A 29 16.47 -9.09 -4.44
C ARG A 29 16.64 -7.65 -4.90
N ARG A 30 17.87 -7.21 -5.17
CA ARG A 30 18.15 -5.88 -5.70
C ARG A 30 17.63 -5.70 -7.12
N ILE A 31 17.76 -6.72 -7.98
CA ILE A 31 17.15 -6.70 -9.32
C ILE A 31 15.62 -6.61 -9.18
N THR A 32 15.03 -7.50 -8.39
CA THR A 32 13.58 -7.52 -8.14
C THR A 32 13.07 -6.15 -7.67
N THR A 33 13.73 -5.56 -6.69
CA THR A 33 13.38 -4.24 -6.16
C THR A 33 13.50 -3.16 -7.23
N ALA A 34 14.55 -3.20 -8.05
CA ALA A 34 14.75 -2.25 -9.14
C ALA A 34 13.67 -2.36 -10.23
N VAL A 35 13.27 -3.59 -10.59
CA VAL A 35 12.22 -3.84 -11.57
C VAL A 35 10.87 -3.31 -11.06
N LEU A 36 10.49 -3.66 -9.84
CA LEU A 36 9.23 -3.20 -9.24
C LEU A 36 9.20 -1.68 -9.04
N ASN A 37 10.31 -1.07 -8.67
CA ASN A 37 10.43 0.39 -8.59
C ASN A 37 10.24 1.04 -9.97
N ALA A 38 10.92 0.52 -10.99
CA ALA A 38 10.83 1.03 -12.35
C ALA A 38 9.41 0.92 -12.92
N SER A 39 8.68 -0.17 -12.62
CA SER A 39 7.33 -0.40 -13.17
C SER A 39 6.30 0.62 -12.71
N ILE A 40 6.50 1.27 -11.54
CA ILE A 40 5.57 2.26 -11.00
C ILE A 40 6.09 3.71 -11.10
N ALA A 41 7.37 3.93 -11.39
CA ALA A 41 7.99 5.24 -11.27
C ALA A 41 7.37 6.33 -12.17
N LYS A 42 6.91 5.96 -13.38
CA LYS A 42 6.17 6.89 -14.24
C LYS A 42 4.80 7.27 -13.68
N ILE A 43 4.12 6.33 -13.02
CA ILE A 43 2.82 6.59 -12.35
C ILE A 43 3.05 7.51 -11.15
N GLN A 44 4.09 7.22 -10.35
CA GLN A 44 4.48 8.08 -9.23
C GLN A 44 4.81 9.50 -9.68
N ALA A 45 5.57 9.67 -10.76
CA ALA A 45 5.92 10.99 -11.29
C ALA A 45 4.67 11.81 -11.64
N LYS A 46 3.67 11.18 -12.26
CA LYS A 46 2.37 11.80 -12.55
C LYS A 46 1.62 12.16 -11.27
N PHE A 47 1.57 11.24 -10.30
CA PHE A 47 0.95 11.49 -8.99
C PHE A 47 1.59 12.69 -8.29
N VAL A 48 2.92 12.73 -8.21
CA VAL A 48 3.65 13.85 -7.61
C VAL A 48 3.39 15.16 -8.35
N SER A 49 3.31 15.15 -9.69
CA SER A 49 2.93 16.33 -10.47
C SER A 49 1.55 16.87 -10.08
N MET A 50 0.54 16.00 -9.98
CA MET A 50 -0.81 16.39 -9.59
C MET A 50 -0.85 16.96 -8.17
N VAL A 51 -0.16 16.33 -7.22
CA VAL A 51 -0.08 16.83 -5.84
C VAL A 51 0.67 18.17 -5.78
N GLN A 52 1.72 18.35 -6.59
CA GLN A 52 2.47 19.59 -6.67
C GLN A 52 1.60 20.74 -7.22
N GLU A 53 0.78 20.49 -8.25
CA GLU A 53 -0.17 21.49 -8.76
C GLU A 53 -1.17 21.95 -7.69
N VAL A 54 -1.71 21.02 -6.90
CA VAL A 54 -2.61 21.35 -5.78
C VAL A 54 -1.86 22.14 -4.72
N LYS A 55 -0.65 21.69 -4.34
CA LYS A 55 0.20 22.39 -3.39
C LYS A 55 0.45 23.83 -3.79
N ASP A 56 0.80 24.07 -5.05
CA ASP A 56 1.13 25.41 -5.54
C ASP A 56 -0.12 26.28 -5.64
N ARG A 57 -1.24 25.72 -6.11
CA ARG A 57 -2.53 26.42 -6.20
C ARG A 57 -3.01 26.93 -4.85
N TYR A 58 -2.84 26.14 -3.79
CA TYR A 58 -3.30 26.48 -2.44
C TYR A 58 -2.18 26.98 -1.52
N ASN A 59 -0.97 27.19 -2.05
CA ASN A 59 0.20 27.62 -1.30
C ASN A 59 0.48 26.77 -0.04
N LEU A 60 0.35 25.45 -0.19
CA LEU A 60 0.57 24.51 0.91
C LEU A 60 2.05 24.39 1.26
N GLY A 61 2.32 24.05 2.53
CA GLY A 61 3.67 23.83 3.04
C GLY A 61 4.35 22.59 2.45
N ARG A 62 5.34 22.06 3.18
CA ARG A 62 6.03 20.83 2.75
C ARG A 62 5.10 19.64 2.85
N ILE A 63 5.06 18.81 1.81
CA ILE A 63 4.27 17.57 1.77
C ILE A 63 5.24 16.40 1.76
N TYR A 64 4.95 15.41 2.60
CA TYR A 64 5.64 14.13 2.66
C TYR A 64 4.67 13.03 2.28
N LEU A 65 5.19 11.99 1.63
CA LEU A 65 4.48 10.74 1.40
C LEU A 65 4.88 9.74 2.46
N LEU A 66 3.92 8.94 2.91
CA LEU A 66 4.19 7.87 3.87
C LEU A 66 4.87 6.69 3.17
N LYS A 67 5.87 6.13 3.84
CA LYS A 67 6.60 4.94 3.41
C LYS A 67 6.07 3.68 4.10
N ALA A 68 6.44 2.54 3.53
CA ALA A 68 6.19 1.19 4.06
C ALA A 68 6.70 1.00 5.49
N ASP A 69 7.81 1.65 5.86
CA ASP A 69 8.45 1.56 7.18
C ASP A 69 7.86 2.54 8.22
N GLY A 70 6.78 3.26 7.89
CA GLY A 70 6.18 4.28 8.74
C GLY A 70 6.86 5.65 8.68
N GLY A 71 7.98 5.78 7.96
CA GLY A 71 8.68 7.05 7.76
C GLY A 71 8.08 7.92 6.65
N GLY A 72 8.46 9.20 6.61
CA GLY A 72 8.10 10.13 5.53
C GLY A 72 9.17 10.21 4.44
N ILE A 73 8.75 10.36 3.17
CA ILE A 73 9.63 10.66 2.04
C ILE A 73 9.18 11.95 1.34
N ASP A 74 10.13 12.76 0.92
CA ASP A 74 9.85 13.96 0.13
C ASP A 74 9.27 13.58 -1.25
N MET A 75 8.28 14.32 -1.73
CA MET A 75 7.63 14.04 -3.01
C MET A 75 8.63 13.92 -4.16
N LYS A 76 9.66 14.79 -4.22
CA LYS A 76 10.66 14.75 -5.31
C LYS A 76 11.50 13.48 -5.25
N VAL A 77 11.88 13.05 -4.05
CA VAL A 77 12.67 11.83 -3.86
C VAL A 77 11.83 10.60 -4.20
N SER A 78 10.54 10.62 -3.87
CA SER A 78 9.62 9.51 -4.16
C SER A 78 9.54 9.15 -5.64
N ILE A 79 9.83 10.08 -6.56
CA ILE A 79 9.84 9.80 -8.00
C ILE A 79 10.91 8.77 -8.38
N THR A 80 12.06 8.78 -7.70
CA THR A 80 13.17 7.86 -7.99
C THR A 80 13.13 6.59 -7.13
N ARG A 81 12.42 6.65 -6.00
CA ARG A 81 12.25 5.54 -5.03
C ARG A 81 10.79 5.24 -4.71
N PRO A 82 9.87 5.18 -5.70
CA PRO A 82 8.45 4.98 -5.47
C PRO A 82 8.13 3.65 -4.77
N ILE A 83 9.02 2.66 -4.89
CA ILE A 83 8.81 1.38 -4.23
C ILE A 83 8.80 1.50 -2.71
N GLU A 84 9.34 2.58 -2.14
CA GLU A 84 9.30 2.78 -0.68
C GLU A 84 7.94 3.20 -0.15
N THR A 85 7.03 3.66 -1.01
CA THR A 85 5.65 4.02 -0.62
C THR A 85 4.67 2.87 -0.81
N ILE A 86 5.16 1.70 -1.23
CA ILE A 86 4.37 0.47 -1.29
C ILE A 86 3.96 0.08 0.13
N LEU A 87 2.74 -0.42 0.35
CA LEU A 87 2.24 -0.76 1.69
C LEU A 87 2.14 0.44 2.66
N SER A 88 2.04 1.67 2.15
CA SER A 88 1.83 2.87 2.97
C SER A 88 0.50 2.87 3.72
N GLY A 89 -0.55 2.21 3.21
CA GLY A 89 -1.83 2.02 3.90
C GLY A 89 -1.68 1.25 5.23
N PRO A 90 -1.21 -0.01 5.20
CA PRO A 90 -0.93 -0.76 6.43
C PRO A 90 -0.02 -0.01 7.41
N ALA A 91 1.01 0.66 6.88
CA ALA A 91 1.88 1.50 7.70
C ALA A 91 1.11 2.63 8.40
N ALA A 92 0.20 3.32 7.70
CA ALA A 92 -0.62 4.38 8.28
C ALA A 92 -1.49 3.85 9.43
N SER A 93 -2.12 2.69 9.25
CA SER A 93 -3.02 2.08 10.24
C SER A 93 -2.27 1.65 11.50
N LEU A 94 -1.06 1.10 11.34
CA LEU A 94 -0.17 0.82 12.49
C LEU A 94 0.28 2.10 13.19
N MET A 95 0.73 3.12 12.44
CA MET A 95 1.16 4.40 13.01
C MET A 95 0.01 5.09 13.76
N ALA A 96 -1.22 5.02 13.24
CA ALA A 96 -2.42 5.51 13.91
C ALA A 96 -2.71 4.71 15.20
N THR A 97 -2.57 3.38 15.17
CA THR A 97 -2.72 2.54 16.36
C THR A 97 -1.73 2.95 17.45
N MET A 98 -0.45 3.13 17.10
CA MET A 98 0.58 3.59 18.04
C MET A 98 0.31 4.98 18.60
N ALA A 99 -0.35 5.85 17.83
CA ALA A 99 -0.68 7.20 18.25
C ALA A 99 -1.95 7.28 19.13
N LEU A 100 -2.88 6.32 18.98
CA LEU A 100 -4.19 6.35 19.63
C LEU A 100 -4.32 5.42 20.84
N VAL A 101 -3.45 4.41 20.95
CA VAL A 101 -3.50 3.42 22.03
C VAL A 101 -2.31 3.63 22.97
N GLU A 102 -2.58 3.96 24.23
CA GLU A 102 -1.56 4.30 25.23
C GLU A 102 -0.65 3.12 25.57
N GLU A 103 -1.22 1.93 25.77
CA GLU A 103 -0.47 0.71 26.12
C GLU A 103 -0.85 -0.41 25.16
N ILE A 104 0.04 -0.73 24.23
CA ILE A 104 -0.10 -1.86 23.31
C ILE A 104 0.71 -3.03 23.88
N GLY A 105 0.08 -4.20 24.00
CA GLY A 105 0.73 -5.44 24.40
C GLY A 105 1.06 -6.32 23.19
N ASP A 106 0.76 -7.61 23.29
CA ASP A 106 0.67 -8.50 22.13
C ASP A 106 -0.69 -8.27 21.46
N ALA A 107 -0.69 -7.79 20.21
CA ALA A 107 -1.93 -7.41 19.53
C ALA A 107 -1.91 -7.73 18.04
N VAL A 108 -3.10 -7.98 17.50
CA VAL A 108 -3.35 -8.06 16.05
C VAL A 108 -4.14 -6.84 15.65
N VAL A 109 -3.63 -6.09 14.67
CA VAL A 109 -4.37 -4.97 14.06
C VAL A 109 -4.99 -5.46 12.77
N LEU A 110 -6.31 -5.27 12.64
CA LEU A 110 -7.08 -5.57 11.44
C LEU A 110 -7.60 -4.27 10.85
N ASP A 111 -7.12 -3.92 9.66
CA ASP A 111 -7.63 -2.80 8.88
C ASP A 111 -8.44 -3.36 7.71
N ILE A 112 -9.76 -3.29 7.84
CA ILE A 112 -10.71 -3.84 6.86
C ILE A 112 -11.22 -2.68 6.01
N GLY A 113 -10.72 -2.59 4.79
CA GLY A 113 -11.25 -1.69 3.77
C GLY A 113 -12.35 -2.33 2.94
N GLY A 114 -12.78 -1.65 1.88
CA GLY A 114 -13.74 -2.21 0.92
C GLY A 114 -13.17 -3.36 0.08
N THR A 115 -11.85 -3.41 -0.14
CA THR A 115 -11.22 -4.42 -1.03
C THR A 115 -10.39 -5.44 -0.29
N THR A 116 -9.61 -4.99 0.67
CA THR A 116 -8.62 -5.82 1.36
C THR A 116 -8.78 -5.70 2.86
N THR A 117 -8.28 -6.72 3.55
CA THR A 117 -8.06 -6.72 4.99
C THR A 117 -6.56 -6.80 5.19
N GLU A 118 -5.99 -5.81 5.87
CA GLU A 118 -4.59 -5.77 6.24
C GLU A 118 -4.44 -6.26 7.68
N ILE A 119 -3.56 -7.24 7.88
CA ILE A 119 -3.29 -7.85 9.18
C ILE A 119 -1.87 -7.45 9.59
N SER A 120 -1.75 -6.76 10.71
CA SER A 120 -0.46 -6.37 11.30
C SER A 120 -0.35 -6.85 12.75
N LEU A 121 0.87 -6.88 13.29
CA LEU A 121 1.15 -7.48 14.59
C LEU A 121 1.98 -6.54 15.46
N PHE A 122 1.61 -6.47 16.74
CA PHE A 122 2.48 -6.00 17.81
C PHE A 122 2.92 -7.19 18.65
N TYR A 123 4.20 -7.19 19.02
CA TYR A 123 4.76 -8.15 19.96
C TYR A 123 5.50 -7.39 21.05
N ARG A 124 5.08 -7.61 22.30
CA ARG A 124 5.59 -6.89 23.49
C ARG A 124 5.52 -5.36 23.32
N GLY A 125 4.43 -4.87 22.73
CA GLY A 125 4.18 -3.45 22.50
C GLY A 125 4.93 -2.82 21.34
N GLU A 126 5.77 -3.57 20.63
CA GLU A 126 6.49 -3.08 19.47
C GLU A 126 5.87 -3.61 18.17
N PRO A 127 5.71 -2.76 17.13
CA PRO A 127 5.22 -3.23 15.85
C PRO A 127 6.24 -4.18 15.22
N LEU A 128 5.75 -5.29 14.68
CA LEU A 128 6.59 -6.22 13.95
C LEU A 128 7.07 -5.55 12.64
N THR A 129 8.34 -5.75 12.28
CA THR A 129 8.97 -5.11 11.11
C THR A 129 9.63 -6.15 10.21
N GLU A 130 9.51 -5.98 8.89
CA GLU A 130 10.26 -6.73 7.88
C GLU A 130 11.53 -5.95 7.50
N ARG A 131 12.45 -5.81 8.47
CA ARG A 131 13.64 -4.94 8.32
C ARG A 131 14.48 -5.29 7.11
N ASP A 132 14.57 -6.58 6.76
CA ASP A 132 15.38 -7.07 5.64
C ASP A 132 14.73 -6.85 4.27
N GLY A 133 13.44 -6.52 4.25
CA GLY A 133 12.68 -6.15 3.09
C GLY A 133 11.39 -6.96 2.96
N ALA A 134 10.31 -6.28 2.61
CA ALA A 134 8.99 -6.90 2.45
C ALA A 134 8.91 -7.81 1.22
N GLU A 135 8.00 -8.78 1.28
CA GLU A 135 7.54 -9.53 0.11
C GLU A 135 6.37 -8.80 -0.55
N ILE A 136 6.48 -8.58 -1.86
CA ILE A 136 5.49 -7.81 -2.62
C ILE A 136 5.07 -8.66 -3.81
N ALA A 137 3.79 -9.04 -3.86
CA ALA A 137 3.24 -9.90 -4.91
C ALA A 137 4.05 -11.21 -5.12
N GLY A 138 4.52 -11.84 -4.03
CA GLY A 138 5.35 -13.05 -4.08
C GLY A 138 6.84 -12.81 -4.32
N PHE A 139 7.26 -11.55 -4.42
CA PHE A 139 8.65 -11.18 -4.71
C PHE A 139 9.33 -10.56 -3.49
N ALA A 140 10.35 -11.23 -2.96
CA ALA A 140 11.18 -10.67 -1.88
C ALA A 140 11.96 -9.43 -2.37
N THR A 141 11.71 -8.28 -1.75
CA THR A 141 12.35 -6.99 -2.09
C THR A 141 13.40 -6.61 -1.06
N LEU A 142 14.10 -5.49 -1.23
CA LEU A 142 15.00 -4.90 -0.22
C LEU A 142 14.39 -3.66 0.46
N VAL A 143 13.07 -3.50 0.39
CA VAL A 143 12.34 -2.35 0.93
C VAL A 143 11.92 -2.63 2.37
N PRO A 144 12.53 -2.00 3.38
CA PRO A 144 12.10 -2.18 4.76
C PRO A 144 10.65 -1.73 4.92
N ALA A 145 9.87 -2.49 5.68
CA ALA A 145 8.48 -2.18 5.94
C ALA A 145 8.07 -2.58 7.36
N LEU A 146 6.98 -1.99 7.82
CA LEU A 146 6.19 -2.58 8.89
C LEU A 146 5.55 -3.88 8.39
N PHE A 147 5.56 -4.91 9.22
CA PHE A 147 5.02 -6.20 8.85
C PHE A 147 3.51 -6.08 8.66
N SER A 148 3.04 -6.50 7.50
CA SER A 148 1.62 -6.66 7.21
C SER A 148 1.39 -7.87 6.30
N ARG A 149 0.18 -8.41 6.36
CA ARG A 149 -0.32 -9.39 5.41
C ARG A 149 -1.66 -8.92 4.88
N SER A 150 -1.74 -8.81 3.56
CA SER A 150 -2.94 -8.39 2.86
C SER A 150 -3.76 -9.61 2.44
N LEU A 151 -5.04 -9.60 2.76
CA LEU A 151 -6.03 -10.54 2.24
C LEU A 151 -6.95 -9.79 1.28
N GLY A 152 -7.22 -10.37 0.11
CA GLY A 152 -8.20 -9.88 -0.87
C GLY A 152 -9.65 -10.09 -0.43
N LEU A 153 -9.97 -9.64 0.78
CA LEU A 153 -11.27 -9.76 1.43
C LEU A 153 -11.55 -8.45 2.14
N GLY A 154 -12.61 -7.75 1.76
CA GLY A 154 -13.04 -6.50 2.36
C GLY A 154 -14.57 -6.35 2.31
N GLY A 155 -15.05 -5.17 2.70
CA GLY A 155 -16.48 -4.87 2.78
C GLY A 155 -17.23 -5.03 1.45
N ASP A 156 -16.56 -4.78 0.32
CA ASP A 156 -17.17 -4.78 -1.02
C ASP A 156 -16.82 -6.05 -1.82
N SER A 157 -16.18 -7.04 -1.19
CA SER A 157 -15.86 -8.30 -1.85
C SER A 157 -17.15 -9.01 -2.28
N ALA A 158 -17.19 -9.51 -3.51
CA ALA A 158 -18.38 -10.16 -4.03
C ALA A 158 -18.70 -11.44 -3.23
N VAL A 159 -19.94 -11.55 -2.76
CA VAL A 159 -20.46 -12.77 -2.15
C VAL A 159 -21.07 -13.64 -3.26
N ASN A 160 -20.72 -14.92 -3.21
CA ASN A 160 -21.25 -15.96 -4.10
C ASN A 160 -21.88 -17.07 -3.26
N TYR A 161 -22.93 -17.68 -3.81
CA TYR A 161 -23.55 -18.88 -3.24
C TYR A 161 -23.86 -19.84 -4.37
N ASP A 162 -23.36 -21.07 -4.29
CA ASP A 162 -23.53 -22.10 -5.31
C ASP A 162 -24.69 -23.07 -5.02
N GLY A 163 -25.50 -22.80 -3.98
CA GLY A 163 -26.54 -23.71 -3.49
C GLY A 163 -26.10 -24.59 -2.31
N HIS A 164 -24.81 -24.63 -2.00
CA HIS A 164 -24.24 -25.42 -0.90
C HIS A 164 -23.33 -24.61 0.01
N LYS A 165 -22.53 -23.69 -0.55
CA LYS A 165 -21.51 -22.93 0.15
C LYS A 165 -21.53 -21.47 -0.24
N VAL A 166 -21.32 -20.61 0.76
CA VAL A 166 -21.02 -19.19 0.56
C VAL A 166 -19.51 -19.02 0.39
N SER A 167 -19.11 -18.26 -0.63
CA SER A 167 -17.73 -17.79 -0.81
C SER A 167 -17.72 -16.27 -0.96
N ILE A 168 -16.63 -15.65 -0.51
CA ILE A 168 -16.47 -14.19 -0.52
C ILE A 168 -15.14 -13.85 -1.17
N GLY A 169 -15.18 -12.92 -2.12
CA GLY A 169 -14.01 -12.52 -2.88
C GLY A 169 -13.51 -13.61 -3.85
N PRO A 170 -12.26 -13.51 -4.33
CA PRO A 170 -11.28 -12.46 -4.01
C PRO A 170 -11.55 -11.14 -4.75
N TRP A 171 -12.55 -11.10 -5.62
CA TRP A 171 -12.80 -9.97 -6.52
C TRP A 171 -13.93 -9.06 -6.01
N ARG A 172 -13.89 -7.80 -6.46
CA ARG A 172 -14.99 -6.85 -6.36
C ARG A 172 -15.75 -6.79 -7.68
N GLU A 173 -17.06 -6.65 -7.60
CA GLU A 173 -17.95 -6.53 -8.77
C GLU A 173 -18.81 -5.28 -8.67
N GLY A 174 -18.17 -4.14 -8.44
CA GLY A 174 -18.83 -2.86 -8.18
C GLY A 174 -19.00 -2.59 -6.67
N PRO A 175 -19.76 -1.53 -6.32
CA PRO A 175 -20.08 -1.23 -4.93
C PRO A 175 -21.07 -2.25 -4.33
N PRO A 176 -21.29 -2.22 -3.00
CA PRO A 176 -22.40 -2.93 -2.34
C PRO A 176 -23.77 -2.62 -2.94
N VAL A 177 -24.74 -3.53 -2.80
CA VAL A 177 -26.15 -3.33 -3.23
C VAL A 177 -26.79 -2.16 -2.51
N ALA A 178 -26.50 -1.98 -1.22
CA ALA A 178 -26.95 -0.85 -0.41
C ALA A 178 -26.53 0.49 -1.02
N LEU A 179 -25.45 0.51 -1.83
CA LEU A 179 -24.97 1.68 -2.56
C LEU A 179 -25.33 1.65 -4.07
N GLY A 180 -26.32 0.84 -4.44
CA GLY A 180 -26.80 0.71 -5.83
C GLY A 180 -25.96 -0.21 -6.72
N GLY A 181 -25.10 -1.04 -6.12
CA GLY A 181 -24.25 -1.98 -6.85
C GLY A 181 -24.97 -3.26 -7.29
N PRO A 182 -24.34 -4.06 -8.18
CA PRO A 182 -25.00 -5.19 -8.82
C PRO A 182 -24.86 -6.52 -8.06
N ARG A 183 -24.04 -6.59 -7.00
CA ARG A 183 -23.69 -7.83 -6.29
C ARG A 183 -23.73 -7.62 -4.78
N VAL A 184 -24.23 -8.63 -4.06
CA VAL A 184 -24.23 -8.66 -2.59
C VAL A 184 -22.79 -8.77 -2.08
N THR A 185 -22.51 -8.04 -1.01
CA THR A 185 -21.19 -7.90 -0.37
C THR A 185 -21.30 -8.06 1.16
N PRO A 186 -20.18 -8.22 1.89
CA PRO A 186 -20.20 -8.15 3.35
C PRO A 186 -20.81 -6.87 3.92
N THR A 187 -20.60 -5.71 3.27
CA THR A 187 -21.22 -4.44 3.67
C THR A 187 -22.75 -4.55 3.66
N ASP A 188 -23.34 -5.21 2.65
CA ASP A 188 -24.79 -5.42 2.58
C ASP A 188 -25.31 -6.29 3.73
N ALA A 189 -24.53 -7.30 4.14
CA ALA A 189 -24.88 -8.13 5.29
C ALA A 189 -24.88 -7.32 6.60
N VAL A 190 -23.90 -6.44 6.79
CA VAL A 190 -23.83 -5.55 7.96
C VAL A 190 -25.01 -4.57 7.99
N VAL A 191 -25.40 -4.02 6.83
CA VAL A 191 -26.58 -3.16 6.68
C VAL A 191 -27.87 -3.93 6.99
N ALA A 192 -28.04 -5.13 6.40
CA ALA A 192 -29.22 -5.96 6.61
C ALA A 192 -29.38 -6.41 8.07
N LEU A 193 -28.28 -6.58 8.79
CA LEU A 193 -28.27 -6.88 10.24
C LEU A 193 -28.54 -5.64 11.11
N GLY A 194 -28.66 -4.44 10.52
CA GLY A 194 -28.86 -3.18 11.25
C GLY A 194 -27.61 -2.67 11.97
N ALA A 195 -26.43 -3.22 11.66
CA ALA A 195 -25.16 -2.85 12.31
C ALA A 195 -24.49 -1.63 11.65
N ALA A 196 -24.95 -1.20 10.47
CA ALA A 196 -24.54 0.04 9.82
C ALA A 196 -25.72 0.69 9.09
N ASN A 197 -25.71 2.02 8.99
CA ASN A 197 -26.65 2.80 8.21
C ASN A 197 -25.91 3.41 7.00
N ILE A 198 -25.80 2.63 5.93
CA ILE A 198 -25.09 2.98 4.69
C ILE A 198 -26.05 2.65 3.53
N GLY A 199 -26.25 3.63 2.63
CA GLY A 199 -27.24 3.52 1.55
C GLY A 199 -28.52 4.26 1.86
#